data_AF-A0A966TRJ3-F1
#
_entry.id   AF-A0A966TRJ3-F1
#
_cell.length_a   1.000
_cell.length_b   1.000
_cell.length_c   1.000
_cell.angle_alpha   90.00
_cell.angle_beta   90.00
_cell.angle_gamma   90.00
#
_symmetry.space_group_name_H-M   'P 1'
#
loop_
_entity.id
_entity.type
_entity.pdbx_description
1 polymer ?
#
loop_
_entity_poly.entity_id
_entity_poly.type
_entity_poly.pdbx_seq_one_letter_code
_entity_poly.pdbx_strand_id
1 'polypeptide(L)' 'MPGRNRKRYPANCVRIVDSQEEAKAAARPAQRLFPARVLGPSKSSEGQVVYYLVEWLST' A
#
# COMPACT_ATOMS: atom_id res chain seq x y z
N MET A 1 -1.24 11.96 13.46
CA MET A 1 -0.17 11.08 12.93
C MET A 1 0.33 11.63 11.60
N PRO A 2 1.56 12.16 11.53
CA PRO A 2 2.12 12.69 10.29
C PRO A 2 2.27 11.56 9.26
N GLY A 3 1.59 11.67 8.11
CA GLY A 3 1.74 10.71 7.00
C GLY A 3 0.46 10.06 6.46
N ARG A 4 -0.70 10.20 7.13
CA ARG A 4 -1.96 9.58 6.65
C ARG A 4 -2.60 10.30 5.44
N ASN A 5 -2.02 11.42 4.99
CA ASN A 5 -2.54 12.22 3.87
C ASN A 5 -2.03 11.73 2.49
N ARG A 6 -1.04 10.82 2.45
CA ARG A 6 -0.57 10.24 1.19
C ARG A 6 -1.55 9.16 0.73
N LYS A 7 -2.29 9.47 -0.34
CA LYS A 7 -3.21 8.53 -1.00
C LYS A 7 -2.54 7.73 -2.14
N ARG A 8 -1.24 7.96 -2.38
CA ARG A 8 -0.50 7.36 -3.51
C ARG A 8 0.86 6.88 -3.02
N TYR A 9 1.20 5.65 -3.39
CA TYR A 9 2.46 5.01 -3.04
C TYR A 9 3.11 4.44 -4.30
N PRO A 10 4.41 4.65 -4.51
CA PRO A 10 5.11 4.01 -5.63
C PRO A 10 5.14 2.49 -5.44
N ALA A 11 5.21 1.74 -6.54
CA ALA A 11 5.28 0.28 -6.53
C ALA A 11 6.41 -0.25 -5.65
N ASN A 12 7.55 0.44 -5.58
CA ASN A 12 8.67 0.08 -4.70
C ASN A 12 8.30 0.05 -3.20
N CYS A 13 7.27 0.80 -2.78
CA CYS A 13 6.80 0.84 -1.40
C CYS A 13 5.55 -0.01 -1.15
N VAL A 14 5.03 -0.68 -2.17
CA VAL A 14 3.79 -1.46 -2.08
C VAL A 14 4.09 -2.91 -2.45
N ARG A 15 3.82 -3.81 -1.51
CA ARG A 15 3.88 -5.24 -1.77
C ARG A 15 2.46 -5.75 -2.01
N ILE A 16 2.15 -6.05 -3.27
CA ILE A 16 0.90 -6.71 -3.63
C ILE A 16 0.98 -8.17 -3.20
N VAL A 17 -0.09 -8.63 -2.59
CA VAL A 17 -0.31 -10.01 -2.18
C VAL A 17 -1.65 -10.46 -2.74
N ASP A 18 -1.82 -11.77 -2.88
CA ASP A 18 -3.01 -12.33 -3.53
C ASP A 18 -4.26 -12.22 -2.66
N SER A 19 -4.08 -12.26 -1.33
CA SER A 19 -5.17 -12.30 -0.36
C SER A 19 -5.04 -11.29 0.77
N GLN A 20 -6.19 -10.83 1.25
CA GLN A 20 -6.28 -9.89 2.38
C GLN A 20 -5.69 -10.48 3.66
N GLU A 21 -5.85 -11.78 3.88
CA GLU A 21 -5.28 -12.51 5.02
C GLU A 21 -3.75 -12.49 4.98
N GLU A 22 -3.17 -12.67 3.80
CA GLU A 22 -1.73 -12.63 3.60
C GLU A 22 -1.17 -11.21 3.81
N ALA A 23 -1.92 -10.18 3.43
CA ALA A 23 -1.57 -8.79 3.72
C ALA A 23 -1.53 -8.53 5.23
N LYS A 24 -2.49 -9.08 5.97
CA LYS A 24 -2.55 -8.99 7.44
C LYS A 24 -1.45 -9.82 8.11
N ALA A 25 -1.15 -11.02 7.62
CA ALA A 25 -0.06 -11.84 8.12
C ALA A 25 1.31 -11.21 7.87
N ALA A 26 1.46 -10.53 6.73
CA ALA A 26 2.66 -9.77 6.37
C ALA A 26 2.72 -8.39 7.06
N ALA A 27 1.67 -7.97 7.76
CA ALA A 27 1.65 -6.71 8.50
C ALA A 27 2.74 -6.74 9.57
N ARG A 28 3.67 -5.79 9.47
CA ARG A 28 4.81 -5.67 10.38
C ARG A 28 4.92 -4.23 10.83
N PRO A 29 4.20 -3.84 11.90
CA PRO A 29 4.25 -2.47 12.41
C PRO A 29 5.68 -2.06 12.81
N ALA A 30 6.48 -3.01 13.31
CA ALA A 30 7.91 -2.80 13.60
C ALA A 30 8.74 -2.39 12.36
N GLN A 31 8.33 -2.83 11.17
CA GLN A 31 8.97 -2.48 9.89
C GLN A 31 8.19 -1.42 9.11
N ARG A 32 7.20 -0.76 9.74
CA ARG A 32 6.29 0.22 9.10
C ARG A 32 5.51 -0.37 7.91
N LEU A 33 5.27 -1.68 7.92
CA LEU A 33 4.41 -2.35 6.95
C LEU A 33 3.02 -2.49 7.54
N PHE A 34 2.05 -1.87 6.89
CA PHE A 34 0.66 -1.87 7.32
C PHE A 34 -0.20 -2.50 6.24
N PRO A 35 -1.15 -3.36 6.62
CA PRO A 35 -2.04 -3.97 5.66
C PRO A 35 -2.98 -2.90 5.12
N ALA A 36 -3.08 -2.83 3.80
CA ALA A 36 -3.85 -1.82 3.11
C ALA A 36 -4.44 -2.39 1.83
N ARG A 37 -5.64 -1.93 1.47
CA ARG A 37 -6.21 -2.15 0.16
C ARG A 37 -5.77 -1.02 -0.75
N VAL A 38 -5.19 -1.39 -1.87
CA VAL A 38 -4.71 -0.45 -2.89
C VAL A 38 -5.38 -0.73 -4.23
N LEU A 39 -5.46 0.29 -5.07
CA LEU A 39 -6.03 0.26 -6.42
C LEU A 39 -4.94 0.73 -7.40
N GLY A 40 -4.70 -0.06 -8.44
CA GLY A 40 -3.58 0.14 -9.37
C GLY A 40 -2.97 -1.20 -9.75
N PRO A 41 -2.20 -1.27 -10.85
CA PRO A 41 -1.08 -0.37 -11.16
C PRO A 41 -1.47 0.80 -12.06
N SER A 42 -1.24 2.03 -11.59
CA SER A 42 -1.38 3.22 -12.42
C SER A 42 0.00 3.74 -12.79
N LYS A 43 0.26 3.91 -14.08
CA LYS A 43 1.52 4.45 -14.56
C LYS A 43 1.44 5.98 -14.53
N SER A 44 2.28 6.62 -13.74
CA SER A 44 2.45 8.08 -13.72
C SER A 44 3.06 8.55 -15.05
N SER A 45 2.87 9.82 -15.42
CA SER A 45 3.43 10.41 -16.64
C SER A 45 4.96 10.32 -16.70
N GLU A 46 5.64 10.25 -15.55
CA GLU A 46 7.08 10.02 -15.40
C GLU A 46 7.49 8.54 -15.54
N GLY A 47 6.57 7.65 -15.94
CA GLY A 47 6.82 6.24 -16.19
C GLY A 47 6.82 5.35 -14.94
N GLN A 48 6.73 5.92 -13.75
CA GLN A 48 6.69 5.22 -12.46
C GLN A 48 5.32 4.56 -12.22
N VAL A 49 5.31 3.33 -11.73
CA VAL A 49 4.06 2.68 -11.30
C VAL A 49 3.72 3.13 -9.88
N VAL A 50 2.51 3.64 -9.71
CA VAL A 50 1.96 4.05 -8.42
C VAL A 50 0.66 3.29 -8.15
N TYR A 51 0.43 3.06 -6.87
CA TYR A 51 -0.79 2.47 -6.34
C TYR A 51 -1.50 3.50 -5.49
N TYR A 52 -2.82 3.55 -5.64
CA TYR A 52 -3.68 4.41 -4.86
C TYR A 52 -4.14 3.66 -3.62
N LEU A 53 -3.93 4.24 -2.45
CA LEU A 53 -4.50 3.69 -1.22
C LEU A 53 -6.01 3.89 -1.25
N VAL A 54 -6.75 2.78 -1.19
CA VAL A 54 -8.21 2.77 -1.03
C VAL A 54 -8.54 2.91 0.44
N GLU A 55 -8.03 2.00 1.27
CA GLU A 55 -8.27 1.97 2.71
C GLU A 55 -7.18 1.20 3.46
N TRP A 56 -6.98 1.55 4.73
CA TRP A 56 -6.12 0.78 5.62
C TRP A 56 -6.92 -0.36 6.24
N LEU A 57 -6.35 -1.57 6.23
CA LEU A 57 -6.98 -2.77 6.80
C LEU A 57 -6.63 -2.97 8.28
N SER A 58 -6.06 -1.94 8.93
CA SER A 58 -5.71 -1.94 10.35
C SER A 58 -6.98 -1.99 11.18
N THR A 59 -7.40 -3.20 11.56
CA THR A 59 -8.35 -3.42 12.66
C THR A 59 -7.61 -3.66 13.97
#